data_AF-R8CII8-F1
#
_entry.id   AF-R8CII8-F1
#
_cell.length_a   1.000
_cell.length_b   1.000
_cell.length_c   1.000
_cell.angle_alpha   90.00
_cell.angle_beta   90.00
_cell.angle_gamma   90.00
#
_symmetry.space_group_name_H-M   'P 1'
#
loop_
_entity.id
_entity.type
_entity.pdbx_description
1 polymer ?
#
loop_
_entity_poly.entity_id
_entity_poly.type
_entity_poly.pdbx_seq_one_letter_code
_entity_poly.pdbx_strand_id
1 'polypeptide(L)'
;MLTKITKSQVKSIIKKEGAFKGFLCPSKSFPNVGHPFNVAMPVEWTQDDLKPVDVLGNEKEGEPTNMERKINEFSYYNCSAEVGKSVHYYIEK
;
A
#
# COMPACT_ATOMS: atom_id res chain seq x y z
N MET A 1 -13.82 9.62 8.52
CA MET A 1 -12.70 10.59 8.31
C MET A 1 -11.44 9.81 7.95
N LEU A 2 -10.64 10.23 6.96
CA LEU A 2 -9.45 9.47 6.56
C LEU A 2 -8.23 9.83 7.40
N THR A 3 -7.60 8.82 7.99
CA THR A 3 -6.42 8.96 8.86
C THR A 3 -5.19 8.39 8.17
N LYS A 4 -4.12 9.19 8.04
CA LYS A 4 -2.83 8.73 7.50
C LYS A 4 -2.16 7.77 8.49
N ILE A 5 -1.61 6.67 7.98
CA ILE A 5 -0.82 5.69 8.75
C ILE A 5 0.47 5.32 8.01
N THR A 6 1.38 4.65 8.72
CA THR A 6 2.66 4.17 8.22
C THR A 6 2.57 2.73 7.70
N LYS A 7 3.52 2.31 6.84
CA LYS A 7 3.65 0.90 6.41
C LYS A 7 3.77 -0.05 7.60
N SER A 8 4.49 0.33 8.65
CA SER A 8 4.62 -0.46 9.89
C SER A 8 3.29 -0.61 10.63
N GLN A 9 2.47 0.44 10.67
CA GLN A 9 1.12 0.36 11.24
C GLN A 9 0.21 -0.54 10.41
N VAL A 10 0.28 -0.48 9.06
CA VAL A 10 -0.43 -1.43 8.18
C VAL A 10 -0.04 -2.87 8.52
N LYS A 11 1.26 -3.17 8.56
CA LYS A 11 1.75 -4.51 8.95
C LYS A 11 1.27 -4.92 10.34
N SER A 12 1.24 -4.00 11.29
CA SER A 12 0.72 -4.26 12.64
C SER A 12 -0.78 -4.54 12.65
N ILE A 13 -1.58 -3.86 11.83
CA ILE A 13 -3.02 -4.09 11.70
C ILE A 13 -3.25 -5.49 11.13
N ILE A 14 -2.60 -5.84 10.03
CA ILE A 14 -2.70 -7.19 9.43
C ILE A 14 -2.37 -8.26 10.48
N LYS A 15 -1.28 -8.07 11.25
CA LYS A 15 -0.87 -8.99 12.33
C LYS A 15 -1.87 -9.13 13.48
N LYS A 16 -2.60 -8.07 13.82
CA LYS A 16 -3.55 -8.08 14.95
C LYS A 16 -4.96 -8.49 14.54
N GLU A 17 -5.40 -8.03 13.38
CA GLU A 17 -6.79 -8.10 12.92
C GLU A 17 -6.97 -9.11 11.77
N GLY A 18 -5.88 -9.67 11.24
CA GLY A 18 -5.88 -10.63 10.14
C GLY A 18 -5.91 -9.98 8.75
N ALA A 19 -6.45 -8.76 8.65
CA ALA A 19 -6.51 -8.01 7.40
C ALA A 19 -6.39 -6.49 7.64
N PHE A 20 -5.91 -5.80 6.60
CA PHE A 20 -5.93 -4.34 6.50
C PHE A 20 -6.84 -3.95 5.34
N LYS A 21 -7.74 -2.99 5.59
CA LYS A 21 -8.55 -2.34 4.55
C LYS A 21 -8.30 -0.84 4.59
N GLY A 22 -7.95 -0.26 3.46
CA GLY A 22 -7.62 1.16 3.39
C GLY A 22 -7.33 1.63 1.98
N PHE A 23 -6.61 2.75 1.88
CA PHE A 23 -6.29 3.40 0.61
C PHE A 23 -4.78 3.56 0.45
N LEU A 24 -4.31 3.35 -0.78
CA LEU A 24 -2.99 3.74 -1.27
C LEU A 24 -3.09 5.01 -2.09
N CYS A 25 -2.23 5.99 -1.79
CA CYS A 25 -2.18 7.24 -2.52
C CYS A 25 -0.73 7.72 -2.75
N PRO A 26 -0.46 8.44 -3.86
CA PRO A 26 0.77 9.23 -3.99
C PRO A 26 0.89 10.27 -2.87
N SER A 27 2.11 10.58 -2.46
CA SER A 27 2.37 11.31 -1.22
C SER A 27 1.92 12.77 -1.20
N LYS A 28 1.69 13.39 -2.37
CA LYS A 28 1.20 14.77 -2.50
C LYS A 28 -0.27 14.86 -2.97
N SER A 29 -0.84 13.79 -3.52
CA SER A 29 -2.20 13.80 -4.09
C SER A 29 -3.31 13.82 -3.03
N PHE A 30 -3.14 13.06 -1.95
CA PHE A 30 -4.20 12.84 -0.96
C PHE A 30 -3.89 13.54 0.37
N PRO A 31 -4.86 14.22 1.04
CA PRO A 31 -6.33 14.19 0.86
C PRO A 31 -6.91 15.31 -0.01
N ASN A 32 -6.25 15.71 -1.10
CA ASN A 32 -6.74 16.81 -1.91
C ASN A 32 -7.77 16.29 -2.94
N VAL A 33 -9.01 16.06 -2.48
CA VAL A 33 -10.13 15.44 -3.26
C VAL A 33 -10.38 16.13 -4.61
N GLY A 34 -10.03 17.41 -4.75
CA GLY A 34 -10.14 18.16 -6.01
C GLY A 34 -8.94 18.08 -6.97
N HIS A 35 -7.87 17.36 -6.63
CA HIS A 35 -6.70 17.24 -7.51
C HIS A 35 -7.03 16.29 -8.68
N PRO A 36 -6.83 16.70 -9.95
CA PRO A 36 -7.22 15.90 -11.12
C PRO A 36 -6.47 14.55 -11.21
N PHE A 37 -5.35 14.42 -10.48
CA PHE A 37 -4.56 13.20 -10.37
C PHE A 37 -4.66 12.55 -8.99
N ASN A 38 -5.78 12.73 -8.30
CA ASN A 38 -5.98 12.13 -6.99
C ASN A 38 -6.28 10.63 -7.12
N VAL A 39 -5.23 9.84 -7.29
CA VAL A 39 -5.31 8.39 -7.33
C VAL A 39 -5.31 7.87 -5.90
N ALA A 40 -6.49 7.50 -5.40
CA ALA A 40 -6.64 6.69 -4.19
C ALA A 40 -7.12 5.30 -4.60
N MET A 41 -6.26 4.30 -4.45
CA MET A 41 -6.61 2.92 -4.74
C MET A 41 -7.04 2.23 -3.44
N PRO A 42 -8.28 1.73 -3.34
CA PRO A 42 -8.66 0.89 -2.22
C PRO A 42 -7.84 -0.41 -2.27
N VAL A 43 -7.38 -0.85 -1.10
CA VAL A 43 -6.64 -2.09 -0.95
C VAL A 43 -7.16 -2.89 0.23
N GLU A 44 -7.13 -4.21 0.05
CA GLU A 44 -7.29 -5.18 1.12
C GLU A 44 -6.04 -6.06 1.13
N TRP A 45 -5.38 -6.15 2.29
CA TRP A 45 -4.19 -6.97 2.47
C TRP A 45 -4.33 -7.90 3.65
N THR A 46 -3.89 -9.14 3.50
CA THR A 46 -4.00 -10.19 4.51
C THR A 46 -2.63 -10.67 4.96
N GLN A 47 -2.62 -11.67 5.85
CA GLN A 47 -1.39 -12.35 6.27
C GLN A 47 -0.56 -12.88 5.09
N ASP A 48 -1.20 -13.34 4.02
CA ASP A 48 -0.50 -13.87 2.83
C ASP A 48 0.19 -12.77 2.02
N ASP A 49 -0.28 -11.53 2.15
CA ASP A 49 0.40 -10.38 1.54
C ASP A 49 1.72 -10.05 2.24
N LEU A 50 1.92 -10.50 3.48
CA LEU A 50 3.16 -10.31 4.23
C LEU A 50 4.21 -11.39 3.95
N LYS A 51 3.87 -12.41 3.15
CA LYS A 51 4.80 -13.47 2.74
C LYS A 51 5.49 -13.10 1.42
N PRO A 52 6.71 -13.62 1.17
CA PRO A 52 7.37 -13.55 -0.13
C PRO A 52 6.50 -14.17 -1.23
N VAL A 53 6.77 -13.81 -2.49
CA VAL A 53 6.09 -14.45 -3.62
C VAL A 53 6.51 -15.91 -3.71
N ASP A 54 5.51 -16.78 -3.71
CA ASP A 54 5.70 -18.18 -4.05
C ASP A 54 5.50 -18.37 -5.55
N VAL A 55 6.57 -18.68 -6.28
CA VAL A 55 6.51 -18.95 -7.72
C VAL A 55 6.34 -20.45 -8.00
N LEU A 56 6.77 -21.36 -7.11
CA LEU A 56 6.85 -22.81 -7.34
C LEU A 56 6.97 -23.68 -6.05
N GLY A 57 6.43 -23.23 -4.91
CA GLY A 57 6.61 -23.84 -3.59
C GLY A 57 7.94 -23.50 -2.90
N ASN A 58 8.71 -22.55 -3.44
CA ASN A 58 10.04 -22.19 -2.93
C ASN A 58 10.09 -20.69 -2.62
N GLU A 59 9.94 -20.35 -1.34
CA GLU A 59 10.27 -19.02 -0.84
C GLU A 59 11.77 -18.78 -1.04
N LYS A 60 12.13 -17.84 -1.91
CA LYS A 60 13.52 -17.40 -2.07
C LYS A 60 13.79 -16.25 -1.12
N GLU A 61 14.86 -16.39 -0.33
CA GLU A 61 15.35 -15.32 0.52
C GLU A 61 15.71 -14.09 -0.32
N GLY A 62 15.22 -12.91 0.10
CA GLY A 62 15.45 -11.64 -0.60
C GLY A 62 14.35 -11.21 -1.58
N GLU A 63 13.35 -12.06 -1.85
CA GLU A 63 12.21 -11.66 -2.69
C GLU A 63 11.26 -10.69 -1.96
N PRO A 64 10.70 -9.69 -2.66
CA PRO A 64 9.72 -8.79 -2.08
C PRO A 64 8.45 -9.55 -1.70
N THR A 65 7.84 -9.12 -0.59
CA THR A 65 6.51 -9.60 -0.22
C THR A 65 5.46 -9.25 -1.27
N ASN A 66 4.35 -9.99 -1.30
CA ASN A 66 3.20 -9.66 -2.15
C ASN A 66 2.71 -8.21 -1.94
N MET A 67 2.67 -7.76 -0.68
CA MET A 67 2.39 -6.36 -0.32
C MET A 67 3.39 -5.39 -0.97
N GLU A 68 4.68 -5.68 -0.90
CA GLU A 68 5.73 -4.85 -1.48
C GLU A 68 5.67 -4.76 -3.01
N ARG A 69 5.35 -5.87 -3.67
CA ARG A 69 5.11 -5.86 -5.13
C ARG A 69 3.95 -4.95 -5.49
N LYS A 70 2.81 -5.07 -4.81
CA LYS A 70 1.63 -4.22 -5.05
C LYS A 70 1.95 -2.73 -4.80
N ILE A 71 2.73 -2.42 -3.75
CA ILE A 71 3.19 -1.05 -3.49
C ILE A 71 4.10 -0.53 -4.60
N ASN A 72 5.07 -1.35 -5.04
CA ASN A 72 6.00 -0.97 -6.09
C ASN A 72 5.28 -0.77 -7.43
N GLU A 73 4.35 -1.65 -7.77
CA GLU A 73 3.50 -1.55 -8.96
C GLU A 73 2.66 -0.28 -8.93
N PHE A 74 1.97 -0.02 -7.81
CA PHE A 74 1.23 1.21 -7.62
C PHE A 74 2.12 2.45 -7.78
N SER A 75 3.30 2.44 -7.16
CA SER A 75 4.25 3.55 -7.26
C SER A 75 4.76 3.76 -8.68
N TYR A 76 5.01 2.68 -9.44
CA TYR A 76 5.49 2.78 -10.81
C TYR A 76 4.48 3.46 -11.74
N TYR A 77 3.20 3.11 -11.62
CA TYR A 77 2.16 3.64 -12.50
C TYR A 77 1.57 4.97 -12.03
N ASN A 78 1.61 5.28 -10.73
CA ASN A 78 0.83 6.38 -10.15
C ASN A 78 1.65 7.43 -9.41
N CYS A 79 2.95 7.22 -9.15
CA CYS A 79 3.78 8.20 -8.46
C CYS A 79 4.70 8.93 -9.44
N SER A 80 4.74 10.26 -9.35
CA SER A 80 5.60 11.13 -10.16
C SER A 80 6.11 12.32 -9.35
N ALA A 81 6.83 13.25 -9.98
CA ALA A 81 7.30 14.46 -9.30
C ALA A 81 6.13 15.37 -8.85
N GLU A 82 5.07 15.39 -9.65
CA GLU A 82 3.87 16.21 -9.51
C GLU A 82 2.96 15.70 -8.39
N VAL A 83 2.68 14.39 -8.38
CA VAL A 83 1.75 13.76 -7.41
C VAL A 83 2.42 13.15 -6.18
N GLY A 84 3.75 13.10 -6.17
CA GLY A 84 4.56 12.55 -5.08
C GLY A 84 5.24 11.24 -5.49
N LYS A 85 6.54 11.12 -5.20
CA LYS A 85 7.40 9.99 -5.59
C LYS A 85 7.29 8.78 -4.65
N SER A 86 6.41 8.84 -3.66
CA SER A 86 6.27 7.82 -2.61
C SER A 86 4.81 7.59 -2.28
N VAL A 87 4.53 6.44 -1.68
CA VAL A 87 3.17 6.00 -1.33
C VAL A 87 2.85 6.34 0.13
N HIS A 88 1.64 6.85 0.37
CA HIS A 88 1.02 7.00 1.68
C HIS A 88 -0.17 6.06 1.84
N TYR A 89 -0.47 5.71 3.08
CA TYR A 89 -1.53 4.77 3.46
C TYR A 89 -2.58 5.50 4.30
N TYR A 90 -3.85 5.26 4.04
CA TYR A 90 -4.96 5.86 4.79
C TYR A 90 -5.99 4.81 5.18
N ILE A 91 -6.63 4.99 6.34
CA ILE A 91 -7.79 4.21 6.79
C ILE A 91 -8.97 5.13 7.04
N GLU A 92 -10.17 4.61 6.87
CA GLU A 92 -11.38 5.29 7.32
C GLU A 92 -11.60 5.01 8.81
N LYS A 93 -11.73 6.08 9.58
CA LYS A 93 -12.22 6.07 10.96
C LYS A 93 -13.65 6.56 11.03
#